data_AF-A0A6B2DQZ7-F1
#
_entry.id   AF-A0A6B2DQZ7-F1
#
_cell.length_a   1.000
_cell.length_b   1.000
_cell.length_c   1.000
_cell.angle_alpha   90.00
_cell.angle_beta   90.00
_cell.angle_gamma   90.00
#
_symmetry.space_group_name_H-M   'P 1'
#
loop_
_entity.id
_entity.type
_entity.pdbx_description
1 polymer ?
#
loop_
_entity_poly.entity_id
_entity_poly.type
_entity_poly.pdbx_seq_one_letter_code
_entity_poly.pdbx_strand_id
1 'polypeptide(L)'
;MTEATAHRVRPAGDPLRRALELVGDQWTLLILQSLFLRFRRYEELRLRLGISPTALSGRLRDMVDAGMLTRVPYRDARRTRHEYRLTERGLELWPLLISIWAWEREWVEGRREVLPTLIHLDCELATSAPLGCGACGRRVDARDVRAERLDSTGVAAATASKRFRRKDAESLAGDPMMFFPDTMELLGDRWSTGLLVSALLGCRHFSEFERELGIGPSVLSGRLSKLVEVGVLRTGAAATRADARDYRLTAKGLAFFPALAFIAEWSRGFEVAGQEPDITLHHVECGNRLRPILLCDHCGRPLLRKSVQFGGVPSPKR
;
A
#
# COMPACT_ATOMS: atom_id res chain seq x y z
N MET A 1 44.66 -7.90 4.64
CA MET A 1 43.60 -8.55 3.83
C MET A 1 42.27 -8.04 4.33
N THR A 2 41.81 -6.95 3.74
CA THR A 2 40.52 -6.31 4.02
C THR A 2 39.54 -6.79 2.96
N GLU A 3 38.59 -7.65 3.35
CA GLU A 3 37.45 -7.99 2.51
C GLU A 3 36.61 -6.74 2.29
N ALA A 4 36.71 -6.18 1.09
CA ALA A 4 35.78 -5.19 0.61
C ALA A 4 34.39 -5.86 0.53
N THR A 5 33.47 -5.42 1.38
CA THR A 5 32.03 -5.71 1.27
C THR A 5 31.54 -5.22 -0.10
N ALA A 6 31.58 -6.12 -1.08
CA ALA A 6 30.98 -5.90 -2.38
C ALA A 6 29.47 -5.73 -2.17
N HIS A 7 29.00 -4.50 -2.38
CA HIS A 7 27.59 -4.17 -2.45
C HIS A 7 26.99 -4.93 -3.64
N ARG A 8 26.48 -6.15 -3.39
CA ARG A 8 25.85 -6.97 -4.42
C ARG A 8 24.59 -6.24 -4.90
N VAL A 9 24.63 -5.77 -6.14
CA VAL A 9 23.45 -5.26 -6.85
C VAL A 9 22.39 -6.36 -6.86
N ARG A 10 21.20 -6.07 -6.33
CA ARG A 10 20.09 -7.05 -6.26
C ARG A 10 19.72 -7.55 -7.67
N PRO A 11 19.47 -8.86 -7.85
CA PRO A 11 18.90 -9.35 -9.09
C PRO A 11 17.49 -8.78 -9.31
N ALA A 12 17.04 -8.74 -10.56
CA ALA A 12 15.77 -8.18 -11.01
C ALA A 12 14.50 -8.95 -10.53
N GLY A 13 14.57 -9.64 -9.38
CA GLY A 13 13.58 -10.62 -8.92
C GLY A 13 13.14 -10.49 -7.47
N ASP A 14 13.28 -9.32 -6.82
CA ASP A 14 12.70 -9.08 -5.48
C ASP A 14 11.17 -8.89 -5.60
N PRO A 15 10.35 -9.83 -5.08
CA PRO A 15 8.89 -9.77 -5.18
C PRO A 15 8.30 -8.54 -4.50
N LEU A 16 8.82 -8.15 -3.32
CA LEU A 16 8.33 -7.01 -2.55
C LEU A 16 8.61 -5.71 -3.27
N ARG A 17 9.83 -5.55 -3.79
CA ARG A 17 10.17 -4.41 -4.63
C ARG A 17 9.23 -4.30 -5.82
N ARG A 18 8.98 -5.41 -6.53
CA ARG A 18 8.08 -5.42 -7.68
C ARG A 18 6.66 -5.02 -7.29
N ALA A 19 6.17 -5.49 -6.15
CA ALA A 19 4.88 -5.11 -5.62
C ALA A 19 4.80 -3.61 -5.33
N LEU A 20 5.79 -3.07 -4.60
CA LEU A 20 5.90 -1.64 -4.27
C LEU A 20 6.01 -0.75 -5.52
N GLU A 21 6.69 -1.21 -6.56
CA GLU A 21 6.78 -0.54 -7.88
C GLU A 21 5.40 -0.36 -8.53
N LEU A 22 4.49 -1.31 -8.32
CA LEU A 22 3.15 -1.30 -8.89
C LEU A 22 2.18 -0.51 -8.02
N VAL A 23 2.07 -0.86 -6.73
CA VAL A 23 1.06 -0.32 -5.81
C VAL A 23 1.52 0.92 -5.05
N GLY A 24 2.80 1.27 -5.10
CA GLY A 24 3.35 2.56 -4.65
C GLY A 24 3.27 3.66 -5.72
N ASP A 25 2.54 3.42 -6.81
CA ASP A 25 2.17 4.44 -7.79
C ASP A 25 0.73 4.93 -7.51
N GLN A 26 0.60 6.24 -7.31
CA GLN A 26 -0.68 6.87 -6.96
C GLN A 26 -1.73 6.65 -8.04
N TRP A 27 -1.35 6.72 -9.31
CA TRP A 27 -2.27 6.47 -10.41
C TRP A 27 -2.73 5.01 -10.46
N THR A 28 -1.83 4.05 -10.22
CA THR A 28 -2.22 2.63 -10.09
C THR A 28 -3.26 2.44 -8.98
N LEU A 29 -3.07 3.02 -7.79
CA LEU A 29 -4.05 2.92 -6.70
C LEU A 29 -5.41 3.54 -7.08
N LEU A 30 -5.41 4.70 -7.72
CA LEU A 30 -6.62 5.39 -8.18
C LEU A 30 -7.36 4.63 -9.28
N ILE A 31 -6.62 4.03 -10.22
CA ILE A 31 -7.17 3.16 -11.27
C ILE A 31 -7.78 1.91 -10.62
N LEU A 32 -7.04 1.26 -9.72
CA LEU A 32 -7.50 0.08 -9.00
C LEU A 32 -8.80 0.35 -8.24
N GLN A 33 -8.85 1.46 -7.49
CA GLN A 33 -10.05 1.91 -6.80
C GLN A 33 -11.23 2.11 -7.75
N SER A 34 -11.01 2.79 -8.88
CA SER A 34 -12.04 3.01 -9.90
C SER A 34 -12.58 1.70 -10.47
N LEU A 35 -11.72 0.70 -10.66
CA LEU A 35 -12.13 -0.63 -11.15
C LEU A 35 -12.95 -1.41 -10.13
N PHE A 36 -12.65 -1.28 -8.83
CA PHE A 36 -13.50 -1.83 -7.76
C PHE A 36 -14.87 -1.16 -7.73
N LEU A 37 -14.93 0.14 -8.01
CA LEU A 37 -16.17 0.91 -8.23
C LEU A 37 -16.84 0.64 -9.58
N ARG A 38 -16.32 -0.32 -10.36
CA ARG A 38 -16.86 -0.79 -11.66
C ARG A 38 -16.70 0.17 -12.84
N PHE A 39 -15.87 1.19 -12.74
CA PHE A 39 -15.42 1.96 -13.90
C PHE A 39 -14.38 1.12 -14.65
N ARG A 40 -14.75 0.56 -15.80
CA ARG A 40 -13.94 -0.43 -16.52
C ARG A 40 -13.49 0.05 -17.89
N ARG A 41 -14.07 1.13 -18.41
CA ARG A 41 -13.75 1.63 -19.75
C ARG A 41 -12.68 2.71 -19.68
N TYR A 42 -11.85 2.78 -20.72
CA TYR A 42 -10.76 3.76 -20.81
C TYR A 42 -11.24 5.20 -20.61
N GLU A 43 -12.31 5.61 -21.31
CA GLU A 43 -12.84 6.98 -21.20
C GLU A 43 -13.45 7.27 -19.82
N GLU A 44 -14.09 6.29 -19.18
CA GLU A 44 -14.61 6.43 -17.82
C GLU A 44 -13.47 6.72 -16.84
N LEU A 45 -12.40 5.91 -16.91
CA LEU A 45 -11.21 6.07 -16.07
C LEU A 45 -10.54 7.43 -16.33
N ARG A 46 -10.36 7.80 -17.61
CA ARG A 46 -9.71 9.05 -18.00
C ARG A 46 -10.46 10.28 -17.48
N LEU A 47 -11.78 10.32 -17.69
CA LEU A 47 -12.63 11.43 -17.28
C LEU A 47 -12.72 11.51 -15.75
N ARG A 48 -12.91 10.38 -15.07
CA ARG A 48 -13.02 10.32 -13.61
C ARG A 48 -11.73 10.75 -12.91
N LEU A 49 -10.58 10.33 -13.43
CA LEU A 49 -9.30 10.55 -12.77
C LEU A 49 -8.59 11.86 -13.19
N GLY A 50 -9.05 12.54 -14.26
CA GLY A 50 -8.34 13.69 -14.83
C GLY A 50 -6.93 13.35 -15.37
N ILE A 51 -6.61 12.07 -15.47
CA ILE A 51 -5.29 11.55 -15.84
C ILE A 51 -5.00 11.78 -17.33
N SER A 52 -3.75 12.14 -17.65
CA SER A 52 -3.33 12.28 -19.05
C SER A 52 -3.44 10.94 -19.81
N PRO A 53 -3.77 10.95 -21.12
CA PRO A 53 -3.87 9.72 -21.92
C PRO A 53 -2.60 8.86 -21.89
N THR A 54 -1.43 9.49 -21.95
CA THR A 54 -0.13 8.80 -21.92
C THR A 54 0.12 8.13 -20.57
N ALA A 55 -0.21 8.80 -19.45
CA ALA A 55 -0.06 8.22 -18.13
C ALA A 55 -1.03 7.05 -17.92
N LEU A 56 -2.31 7.22 -18.28
CA LEU A 56 -3.32 6.18 -18.17
C LEU A 56 -2.98 4.94 -19.01
N SER A 57 -2.63 5.15 -20.28
CA SER A 57 -2.25 4.04 -21.18
C SER A 57 -1.02 3.30 -20.69
N GLY A 58 -0.05 4.02 -20.13
CA GLY A 58 1.13 3.41 -19.50
C GLY A 58 0.75 2.53 -18.32
N ARG A 59 -0.04 3.04 -17.37
CA ARG A 59 -0.41 2.28 -16.16
C ARG A 59 -1.31 1.10 -16.46
N LEU A 60 -2.28 1.26 -17.36
CA LEU A 60 -3.12 0.14 -17.78
C LEU A 60 -2.31 -0.97 -18.45
N ARG A 61 -1.26 -0.62 -19.21
CA ARG A 61 -0.32 -1.61 -19.75
C ARG A 61 0.46 -2.29 -18.64
N ASP A 62 1.10 -1.52 -17.75
CA ASP A 62 1.88 -2.04 -16.63
C ASP A 62 1.05 -3.01 -15.76
N MET A 63 -0.21 -2.67 -15.48
CA MET A 63 -1.14 -3.49 -14.70
C MET A 63 -1.62 -4.75 -15.44
N VAL A 64 -1.76 -4.71 -16.79
CA VAL A 64 -2.05 -5.90 -17.59
C VAL A 64 -0.84 -6.82 -17.64
N ASP A 65 0.36 -6.27 -17.86
CA ASP A 65 1.62 -7.03 -17.90
C ASP A 65 1.93 -7.67 -16.54
N ALA A 66 1.57 -7.01 -15.44
CA ALA A 66 1.66 -7.56 -14.09
C ALA A 66 0.53 -8.56 -13.74
N GLY A 67 -0.38 -8.84 -14.67
CA GLY A 67 -1.48 -9.78 -14.46
C GLY A 67 -2.56 -9.29 -13.48
N MET A 68 -2.59 -8.00 -13.13
CA MET A 68 -3.64 -7.40 -12.28
C MET A 68 -4.95 -7.21 -13.06
N LEU A 69 -4.83 -6.94 -14.36
CA LEU A 69 -5.94 -6.66 -15.26
C LEU A 69 -5.93 -7.57 -16.47
N THR A 70 -7.11 -7.82 -17.03
CA THR A 70 -7.29 -8.40 -18.36
C THR A 70 -8.13 -7.47 -19.23
N ARG A 71 -7.84 -7.46 -20.54
CA ARG A 71 -8.59 -6.70 -21.54
C ARG A 71 -9.69 -7.58 -22.11
N VAL A 72 -10.94 -7.18 -21.91
CA VAL A 72 -12.10 -7.92 -22.41
C VAL A 72 -12.77 -7.11 -23.51
N PRO A 73 -12.98 -7.68 -24.71
CA PRO A 73 -13.69 -7.00 -25.77
C PRO A 73 -15.16 -6.83 -25.39
N TYR A 74 -15.74 -5.68 -25.73
CA TYR A 74 -17.18 -5.45 -25.70
C TYR A 74 -17.62 -4.74 -26.97
N ARG A 75 -18.90 -4.90 -27.31
CA ARG A 75 -19.49 -4.25 -28.49
C ARG A 75 -20.07 -2.90 -28.05
N ASP A 76 -19.51 -1.84 -28.62
CA ASP A 76 -20.07 -0.50 -28.58
C ASP A 76 -20.46 -0.12 -30.02
N ALA A 77 -21.75 -0.20 -30.31
CA ALA A 77 -22.28 -0.09 -31.67
C ALA A 77 -21.52 -0.98 -32.68
N ARG A 78 -20.85 -0.36 -33.67
CA ARG A 78 -20.15 -1.02 -34.78
C ARG A 78 -18.65 -1.26 -34.57
N ARG A 79 -18.06 -0.87 -33.43
CA ARG A 79 -16.62 -1.03 -33.16
C ARG A 79 -16.38 -1.91 -31.93
N THR A 80 -15.43 -2.85 -32.03
CA THR A 80 -14.95 -3.61 -30.87
C THR A 80 -14.10 -2.69 -30.00
N ARG A 81 -14.59 -2.37 -28.81
CA ARG A 81 -13.83 -1.67 -27.77
C ARG A 81 -13.37 -2.67 -26.71
N HIS A 82 -12.47 -2.24 -25.83
CA HIS A 82 -12.00 -3.06 -24.72
C HIS A 82 -12.35 -2.39 -23.40
N GLU A 83 -12.74 -3.20 -22.43
CA GLU A 83 -12.80 -2.81 -21.03
C GLU A 83 -11.74 -3.57 -20.22
N TYR A 84 -11.37 -3.02 -19.08
CA TYR A 84 -10.39 -3.58 -18.17
C TYR A 84 -11.12 -4.25 -17.01
N ARG A 85 -10.81 -5.52 -16.78
CA ARG A 85 -11.36 -6.29 -15.65
C ARG A 85 -10.25 -6.73 -14.72
N LEU A 86 -10.51 -6.68 -13.43
CA LEU A 86 -9.62 -7.25 -12.41
C LEU A 86 -9.54 -8.77 -12.60
N THR A 87 -8.32 -9.28 -12.61
CA THR A 87 -8.03 -10.72 -12.48
C THR A 87 -8.17 -11.16 -11.02
N GLU A 88 -7.94 -12.43 -10.72
CA GLU A 88 -7.83 -12.91 -9.34
C GLU A 88 -6.74 -12.14 -8.57
N ARG A 89 -5.55 -11.97 -9.16
CA ARG A 89 -4.46 -11.17 -8.60
C ARG A 89 -4.84 -9.71 -8.35
N GLY A 90 -5.63 -9.12 -9.23
CA GLY A 90 -6.15 -7.75 -9.03
C GLY A 90 -7.18 -7.67 -7.90
N LEU A 91 -8.00 -8.71 -7.72
CA LEU A 91 -9.00 -8.80 -6.66
C LEU A 91 -8.37 -8.99 -5.27
N GLU A 92 -7.20 -9.65 -5.18
CA GLU A 92 -6.44 -9.81 -3.94
C GLU A 92 -5.99 -8.49 -3.31
N LEU A 93 -5.97 -7.39 -4.06
CA LEU A 93 -5.63 -6.05 -3.55
C LEU A 93 -6.80 -5.33 -2.88
N TRP A 94 -7.98 -5.95 -2.82
CA TRP A 94 -9.13 -5.37 -2.12
C TRP A 94 -8.84 -5.08 -0.63
N PRO A 95 -8.24 -5.99 0.17
CA PRO A 95 -7.91 -5.72 1.56
C PRO A 95 -6.92 -4.58 1.76
N LEU A 96 -6.00 -4.37 0.81
CA LEU A 96 -5.10 -3.21 0.81
C LEU A 96 -5.90 -1.91 0.75
N LEU A 97 -6.85 -1.80 -0.19
CA LEU A 97 -7.69 -0.59 -0.31
C LEU A 97 -8.56 -0.35 0.92
N ILE A 98 -9.08 -1.40 1.55
CA ILE A 98 -9.83 -1.27 2.80
C ILE A 98 -8.94 -0.83 3.95
N SER A 99 -7.71 -1.35 4.04
CA SER A 99 -6.75 -0.95 5.08
C SER A 99 -6.38 0.52 4.94
N ILE A 100 -6.20 1.00 3.71
CA ILE A 100 -5.97 2.40 3.40
C ILE A 100 -7.20 3.25 3.80
N TRP A 101 -8.41 2.86 3.39
CA TRP A 101 -9.64 3.56 3.76
C TRP A 101 -9.81 3.64 5.28
N ALA A 102 -9.59 2.53 6.00
CA ALA A 102 -9.73 2.45 7.44
C ALA A 102 -8.72 3.37 8.15
N TRP A 103 -7.47 3.38 7.67
CA TRP A 103 -6.43 4.25 8.20
C TRP A 103 -6.74 5.74 7.96
N GLU A 104 -7.11 6.11 6.73
CA GLU A 104 -7.53 7.48 6.40
C GLU A 104 -8.69 7.93 7.28
N ARG A 105 -9.71 7.09 7.42
CA ARG A 105 -10.91 7.43 8.18
C ARG A 105 -10.63 7.66 9.67
N GLU A 106 -9.69 6.91 10.26
CA GLU A 106 -9.42 6.96 11.69
C GLU A 106 -8.32 7.97 12.07
N TRP A 107 -7.29 8.12 11.23
CA TRP A 107 -6.06 8.83 11.60
C TRP A 107 -5.82 10.15 10.88
N VAL A 108 -6.68 10.50 9.92
CA VAL A 108 -6.57 11.75 9.16
C VAL A 108 -7.76 12.64 9.53
N GLU A 109 -7.44 13.88 9.92
CA GLU A 109 -8.42 14.83 10.46
C GLU A 109 -9.53 15.14 9.46
N GLY A 110 -10.79 15.19 9.94
CA GLY A 110 -11.97 15.48 9.14
C GLY A 110 -12.40 14.37 8.18
N ARG A 111 -11.68 13.24 8.12
CA ARG A 111 -11.98 12.14 7.19
C ARG A 111 -13.08 11.21 7.72
N ARG A 112 -13.25 11.12 9.04
CA ARG A 112 -14.27 10.27 9.67
C ARG A 112 -15.69 10.68 9.30
N GLU A 113 -15.90 11.97 9.08
CA GLU A 113 -17.17 12.63 8.78
C GLU A 113 -17.55 12.50 7.31
N VAL A 114 -16.56 12.45 6.41
CA VAL A 114 -16.78 12.41 4.95
C VAL A 114 -16.64 11.01 4.35
N LEU A 115 -15.93 10.10 5.02
CA LEU A 115 -15.79 8.72 4.55
C LEU A 115 -16.93 7.84 5.09
N PRO A 116 -17.61 7.09 4.20
CA PRO A 116 -18.71 6.20 4.58
C PRO A 116 -18.21 5.09 5.50
N THR A 117 -19.08 4.56 6.36
CA THR A 117 -18.79 3.40 7.19
C THR A 117 -18.77 2.11 6.38
N LEU A 118 -17.91 1.16 6.74
CA LEU A 118 -17.93 -0.18 6.18
C LEU A 118 -18.84 -1.07 7.03
N ILE A 119 -19.90 -1.61 6.44
CA ILE A 119 -20.88 -2.48 7.12
C ILE A 119 -20.58 -3.93 6.75
N HIS A 120 -20.45 -4.80 7.75
CA HIS A 120 -20.37 -6.25 7.55
C HIS A 120 -21.78 -6.82 7.38
N LEU A 121 -22.04 -7.45 6.24
CA LEU A 121 -23.38 -7.91 5.87
C LEU A 121 -23.88 -9.10 6.70
N ASP A 122 -22.99 -9.88 7.31
CA ASP A 122 -23.42 -11.05 8.10
C ASP A 122 -23.87 -10.68 9.52
N CYS A 123 -23.31 -9.61 10.10
CA CYS A 123 -23.70 -9.13 11.43
C CYS A 123 -24.41 -7.77 11.42
N GLU A 124 -24.51 -7.14 10.25
CA GLU A 124 -25.16 -5.85 9.99
C GLU A 124 -24.57 -4.65 10.76
N LEU A 125 -23.38 -4.81 11.35
CA LEU A 125 -22.70 -3.77 12.11
C LEU A 125 -21.58 -3.11 11.30
N ALA A 126 -21.34 -1.83 11.59
CA ALA A 126 -20.19 -1.11 11.06
C ALA A 126 -18.90 -1.67 11.65
N THR A 127 -17.88 -1.88 10.83
CA THR A 127 -16.59 -2.46 11.24
C THR A 127 -15.44 -1.55 10.86
N SER A 128 -14.43 -1.47 11.74
CA SER A 128 -13.14 -0.82 11.42
C SER A 128 -12.22 -1.68 10.56
N ALA A 129 -12.60 -2.93 10.29
CA ALA A 129 -11.83 -3.91 9.53
C ALA A 129 -10.38 -4.09 10.04
N PRO A 130 -10.18 -4.44 11.33
CA PRO A 130 -8.83 -4.68 11.85
C PRO A 130 -8.12 -5.82 11.12
N LEU A 131 -6.80 -5.74 11.08
CA LEU A 131 -5.93 -6.81 10.62
C LEU A 131 -6.04 -8.03 11.55
N GLY A 132 -6.03 -9.21 10.96
CA GLY A 132 -5.94 -10.48 11.67
C GLY A 132 -4.99 -11.46 11.00
N CYS A 133 -4.66 -12.51 11.75
CA CYS A 133 -3.84 -13.63 11.30
C CYS A 133 -4.73 -14.71 10.69
N GLY A 134 -4.51 -15.04 9.42
CA GLY A 134 -5.21 -16.12 8.72
C GLY A 134 -4.91 -17.53 9.26
N ALA A 135 -3.87 -17.70 10.09
CA ALA A 135 -3.53 -18.99 10.70
C ALA A 135 -4.29 -19.27 12.01
N CYS A 136 -4.42 -18.27 12.89
CA CYS A 136 -5.08 -18.44 14.19
C CYS A 136 -6.40 -17.67 14.35
N GLY A 137 -6.77 -16.82 13.38
CA GLY A 137 -8.00 -16.01 13.40
C GLY A 137 -8.00 -14.83 14.38
N ARG A 138 -6.89 -14.57 15.08
CA ARG A 138 -6.79 -13.46 16.05
C ARG A 138 -6.46 -12.14 15.35
N ARG A 139 -6.86 -11.04 15.99
CA ARG A 139 -6.42 -9.70 15.59
C ARG A 139 -4.92 -9.57 15.78
N VAL A 140 -4.29 -8.76 14.94
CA VAL A 140 -2.84 -8.54 14.92
C VAL A 140 -2.60 -7.06 14.67
N ASP A 141 -1.72 -6.44 15.46
CA ASP A 141 -1.15 -5.13 15.14
C ASP A 141 0.35 -5.24 14.80
N ALA A 142 0.97 -4.11 14.43
CA ALA A 142 2.37 -4.07 14.01
C ALA A 142 3.36 -4.65 15.05
N ARG A 143 3.03 -4.56 16.35
CA ARG A 143 3.87 -5.02 17.46
C ARG A 143 3.74 -6.51 17.70
N ASP A 144 2.65 -7.12 17.25
CA ASP A 144 2.42 -8.56 17.32
C ASP A 144 3.13 -9.32 16.19
N VAL A 145 3.89 -8.61 15.35
CA VAL A 145 4.54 -9.18 14.16
C VAL A 145 6.05 -9.03 14.24
N ARG A 146 6.75 -10.16 14.05
CA ARG A 146 8.18 -10.19 13.82
C ARG A 146 8.47 -10.32 12.34
N ALA A 147 9.27 -9.41 11.79
CA ALA A 147 9.82 -9.55 10.45
C ALA A 147 11.14 -10.34 10.51
N GLU A 148 11.23 -11.40 9.73
CA GLU A 148 12.45 -12.16 9.49
C GLU A 148 13.01 -11.75 8.12
N ARG A 149 14.31 -11.45 8.08
CA ARG A 149 15.02 -11.01 6.87
C ARG A 149 16.02 -12.08 6.47
N LEU A 150 15.99 -12.49 5.21
CA LEU A 150 16.93 -13.49 4.69
C LEU A 150 18.34 -12.91 4.53
N ASP A 151 18.44 -11.62 4.18
CA ASP A 151 19.72 -10.92 4.07
C ASP A 151 19.69 -9.53 4.74
N SER A 152 20.89 -8.98 4.97
CA SER A 152 21.09 -7.61 5.44
C SER A 152 21.12 -6.60 4.29
N THR A 153 20.74 -6.99 3.07
CA THR A 153 20.67 -6.03 1.97
C THR A 153 19.43 -5.19 2.18
N GLY A 154 19.59 -3.87 2.17
CA GLY A 154 18.53 -2.95 2.57
C GLY A 154 17.27 -3.08 1.71
N VAL A 155 16.12 -2.56 2.18
CA VAL A 155 14.85 -2.50 1.41
C VAL A 155 15.04 -1.67 0.14
N ALA A 156 15.70 -2.23 -0.88
CA ALA A 156 16.19 -1.49 -2.03
C ALA A 156 15.01 -1.01 -2.87
N ALA A 157 14.74 0.29 -2.76
CA ALA A 157 13.51 0.91 -3.21
C ALA A 157 13.21 0.68 -4.70
N ALA A 158 11.95 0.33 -4.94
CA ALA A 158 11.24 0.32 -6.21
C ALA A 158 11.66 1.47 -7.16
N THR A 159 11.80 1.18 -8.45
CA THR A 159 12.10 2.20 -9.48
C THR A 159 10.98 3.23 -9.62
N ALA A 160 11.36 4.43 -10.07
CA ALA A 160 10.64 5.70 -9.95
C ALA A 160 9.15 5.66 -10.30
N SER A 161 8.29 6.11 -9.36
CA SER A 161 6.92 6.52 -9.68
C SER A 161 6.95 7.74 -10.62
N LYS A 162 6.18 7.67 -11.71
CA LYS A 162 5.97 8.81 -12.61
C LYS A 162 5.23 9.90 -11.83
N ARG A 163 5.59 11.16 -12.07
CA ARG A 163 5.19 12.32 -11.25
C ARG A 163 3.67 12.54 -11.23
N PHE A 164 3.01 12.20 -10.13
CA PHE A 164 1.73 12.77 -9.74
C PHE A 164 1.96 14.21 -9.32
N ARG A 165 1.17 15.14 -9.86
CA ARG A 165 1.39 16.58 -9.66
C ARG A 165 0.39 17.11 -8.65
N ARG A 166 0.75 18.21 -7.99
CA ARG A 166 -0.16 18.96 -7.12
C ARG A 166 -1.50 19.28 -7.79
N LYS A 167 -1.49 19.71 -9.06
CA LYS A 167 -2.72 19.97 -9.82
C LYS A 167 -3.62 18.73 -9.98
N ASP A 168 -3.02 17.54 -10.03
CA ASP A 168 -3.76 16.29 -10.19
C ASP A 168 -4.45 15.97 -8.85
N ALA A 169 -3.76 16.19 -7.72
CA ALA A 169 -4.35 16.12 -6.38
C ALA A 169 -5.53 17.09 -6.21
N GLU A 170 -5.37 18.34 -6.64
CA GLU A 170 -6.41 19.37 -6.56
C GLU A 170 -7.66 18.99 -7.37
N SER A 171 -7.50 18.35 -8.54
CA SER A 171 -8.64 17.87 -9.33
C SER A 171 -9.43 16.73 -8.68
N LEU A 172 -8.79 15.95 -7.81
CA LEU A 172 -9.38 14.79 -7.15
C LEU A 172 -9.90 15.10 -5.73
N ALA A 173 -9.49 16.21 -5.14
CA ALA A 173 -9.81 16.60 -3.76
C ALA A 173 -11.32 16.72 -3.47
N GLY A 174 -12.15 16.91 -4.50
CA GLY A 174 -13.61 17.00 -4.37
C GLY A 174 -14.34 15.65 -4.18
N ASP A 175 -13.67 14.51 -4.38
CA ASP A 175 -14.24 13.17 -4.13
C ASP A 175 -13.47 12.52 -2.97
N PRO A 176 -14.00 12.58 -1.72
CA PRO A 176 -13.32 12.06 -0.54
C PRO A 176 -13.03 10.56 -0.61
N MET A 177 -13.86 9.81 -1.35
CA MET A 177 -13.65 8.39 -1.57
C MET A 177 -12.48 8.16 -2.51
N MET A 178 -12.26 9.00 -3.51
CA MET A 178 -11.18 8.82 -4.48
C MET A 178 -9.84 9.39 -4.03
N PHE A 179 -9.82 10.46 -3.24
CA PHE A 179 -8.56 11.13 -2.87
C PHE A 179 -8.25 10.99 -1.39
N PHE A 180 -7.12 10.33 -1.12
CA PHE A 180 -6.61 9.96 0.21
C PHE A 180 -5.27 10.68 0.44
N PRO A 181 -5.28 11.95 0.88
CA PRO A 181 -4.11 12.84 0.81
C PRO A 181 -2.89 12.32 1.57
N ASP A 182 -3.08 11.79 2.78
CA ASP A 182 -1.96 11.32 3.59
C ASP A 182 -1.45 9.98 3.05
N THR A 183 -2.34 9.08 2.63
CA THR A 183 -1.94 7.86 1.90
C THR A 183 -1.13 8.19 0.66
N MET A 184 -1.52 9.24 -0.06
CA MET A 184 -0.78 9.73 -1.21
C MET A 184 0.62 10.23 -0.84
N GLU A 185 0.87 10.65 0.40
CA GLU A 185 2.23 10.92 0.88
C GLU A 185 2.98 9.64 1.27
N LEU A 186 2.30 8.66 1.90
CA LEU A 186 2.92 7.43 2.40
C LEU A 186 3.22 6.39 1.31
N LEU A 187 2.30 6.21 0.37
CA LEU A 187 2.37 5.27 -0.75
C LEU A 187 2.59 5.95 -2.10
N GLY A 188 2.73 7.28 -2.14
CA GLY A 188 2.82 7.98 -3.43
C GLY A 188 4.20 8.16 -4.01
N ASP A 189 5.23 7.82 -3.25
CA ASP A 189 6.55 7.68 -3.80
C ASP A 189 7.36 6.58 -3.12
N ARG A 190 8.30 6.05 -3.89
CA ARG A 190 9.17 4.94 -3.50
C ARG A 190 9.92 5.16 -2.19
N TRP A 191 10.22 6.41 -1.84
CA TRP A 191 11.04 6.71 -0.68
C TRP A 191 10.21 6.73 0.58
N SER A 192 9.02 7.33 0.54
CA SER A 192 8.11 7.34 1.70
C SER A 192 7.73 5.93 2.11
N THR A 193 7.38 5.05 1.17
CA THR A 193 7.04 3.67 1.51
C THR A 193 8.24 2.88 2.02
N GLY A 194 9.40 3.03 1.38
CA GLY A 194 10.66 2.44 1.87
C GLY A 194 11.01 2.88 3.28
N LEU A 195 10.89 4.18 3.59
CA LEU A 195 11.13 4.73 4.92
C LEU A 195 10.21 4.13 5.98
N LEU A 196 8.92 3.98 5.69
CA LEU A 196 7.98 3.35 6.61
C LEU A 196 8.32 1.88 6.87
N VAL A 197 8.65 1.13 5.82
CA VAL A 197 9.09 -0.27 5.96
C VAL A 197 10.38 -0.34 6.78
N SER A 198 11.39 0.46 6.46
CA SER A 198 12.64 0.53 7.22
C SER A 198 12.41 0.90 8.69
N ALA A 199 11.51 1.85 8.98
CA ALA A 199 11.17 2.24 10.34
C ALA A 199 10.46 1.11 11.11
N LEU A 200 9.58 0.36 10.44
CA LEU A 200 8.94 -0.84 11.00
C LEU A 200 9.94 -1.97 11.27
N LEU A 201 10.97 -2.09 10.42
CA LEU A 201 12.07 -3.01 10.60
C LEU A 201 13.11 -2.53 11.64
N GLY A 202 12.91 -1.36 12.23
CA GLY A 202 13.68 -0.87 13.37
C GLY A 202 14.70 0.22 13.05
N CYS A 203 14.82 0.70 11.81
CA CYS A 203 15.63 1.88 11.50
C CYS A 203 15.07 3.11 12.25
N ARG A 204 15.97 3.84 12.90
CA ARG A 204 15.63 5.04 13.69
C ARG A 204 16.51 6.22 13.36
N HIS A 205 17.70 6.00 12.81
CA HIS A 205 18.66 7.07 12.60
C HIS A 205 18.79 7.44 11.12
N PHE A 206 19.18 8.68 10.85
CA PHE A 206 19.32 9.19 9.48
C PHE A 206 20.30 8.31 8.67
N SER A 207 21.47 8.02 9.24
CA SER A 207 22.51 7.20 8.62
C SER A 207 22.06 5.76 8.32
N GLU A 208 21.15 5.21 9.12
CA GLU A 208 20.54 3.89 8.89
C GLU A 208 19.61 3.94 7.68
N PHE A 209 18.71 4.92 7.61
CA PHE A 209 17.80 5.08 6.47
C PHE A 209 18.55 5.33 5.16
N GLU A 210 19.58 6.17 5.19
CA GLU A 210 20.42 6.46 4.02
C GLU A 210 21.05 5.18 3.47
N ARG A 211 21.67 4.39 4.36
CA ARG A 211 22.31 3.11 4.00
C ARG A 211 21.29 2.07 3.53
N GLU A 212 20.16 1.97 4.22
CA GLU A 212 19.13 0.96 3.94
C GLU A 212 18.46 1.19 2.58
N LEU A 213 18.20 2.45 2.22
CA LEU A 213 17.44 2.79 1.01
C LEU A 213 18.34 3.19 -0.17
N GLY A 214 19.63 3.50 0.07
CA GLY A 214 20.53 4.05 -0.96
C GLY A 214 20.05 5.40 -1.48
N ILE A 215 19.42 6.20 -0.61
CA ILE A 215 18.77 7.48 -0.94
C ILE A 215 19.73 8.64 -0.66
N GLY A 216 19.78 9.63 -1.55
CA GLY A 216 20.62 10.81 -1.33
C GLY A 216 20.16 11.68 -0.13
N PRO A 217 21.08 12.29 0.65
CA PRO A 217 20.76 13.00 1.90
C PRO A 217 19.67 14.07 1.76
N SER A 218 19.68 14.84 0.67
CA SER A 218 18.71 15.91 0.43
C SER A 218 17.29 15.36 0.26
N VAL A 219 17.14 14.26 -0.48
CA VAL A 219 15.84 13.61 -0.68
C VAL A 219 15.37 12.97 0.63
N LEU A 220 16.28 12.29 1.35
CA LEU A 220 16.00 11.69 2.64
C LEU A 220 15.49 12.72 3.66
N SER A 221 16.18 13.85 3.79
CA SER A 221 15.80 14.94 4.69
C SER A 221 14.41 15.49 4.38
N GLY A 222 14.11 15.72 3.10
CA GLY A 222 12.78 16.17 2.67
C GLY A 222 11.68 15.17 3.02
N ARG A 223 11.93 13.87 2.78
CA ARG A 223 10.95 12.81 3.07
C ARG A 223 10.73 12.59 4.56
N LEU A 224 11.80 12.52 5.36
CA LEU A 224 11.69 12.41 6.82
C LEU A 224 10.94 13.61 7.41
N SER A 225 11.23 14.82 6.94
CA SER A 225 10.51 16.03 7.38
C SER A 225 9.02 15.94 7.07
N LYS A 226 8.67 15.46 5.86
CA LYS A 226 7.27 15.32 5.45
C LYS A 226 6.53 14.23 6.23
N LEU A 227 7.18 13.10 6.50
CA LEU A 227 6.62 12.03 7.36
C LEU A 227 6.42 12.49 8.82
N VAL A 228 7.26 13.41 9.30
CA VAL A 228 7.06 14.07 10.61
C VAL A 228 5.90 15.06 10.56
N GLU A 229 5.78 15.85 9.49
CA GLU A 229 4.68 16.79 9.27
C GLU A 229 3.31 16.08 9.21
N VAL A 230 3.23 14.95 8.50
CA VAL A 230 2.02 14.10 8.45
C VAL A 230 1.75 13.40 9.80
N GLY A 231 2.74 13.38 10.70
CA GLY A 231 2.62 12.82 12.05
C GLY A 231 2.75 11.29 12.13
N VAL A 232 3.24 10.63 11.07
CA VAL A 232 3.54 9.18 11.10
C VAL A 232 4.89 8.88 11.76
N LEU A 233 5.82 9.85 11.71
CA LEU A 233 7.07 9.84 12.46
C LEU A 233 7.07 10.98 13.48
N ARG A 234 7.84 10.79 14.55
CA ARG A 234 8.24 11.85 15.47
C ARG A 234 9.74 11.83 15.66
N THR A 235 10.31 13.01 15.88
CA THR A 235 11.72 13.16 16.25
C THR A 235 11.90 13.14 17.76
N GLY A 236 12.87 12.39 18.27
CA GLY A 236 13.40 12.57 19.63
C GLY A 236 14.84 13.08 19.63
N ALA A 237 15.34 13.42 20.83
CA ALA A 237 16.75 13.71 21.03
C ALA A 237 17.51 12.38 21.08
N ALA A 238 18.45 12.20 20.16
CA ALA A 238 19.30 11.02 20.15
C ALA A 238 20.49 11.18 21.11
N ALA A 239 21.10 10.05 21.49
CA ALA A 239 22.11 9.99 22.54
C ALA A 239 23.51 10.48 22.11
N THR A 240 23.77 10.70 20.81
CA THR A 240 25.10 11.04 20.30
C THR A 240 25.09 12.17 19.26
N ARG A 241 26.28 12.73 18.99
CA ARG A 241 26.47 13.95 18.17
C ARG A 241 26.43 13.70 16.65
N ALA A 242 26.62 12.44 16.20
CA ALA A 242 26.63 12.06 14.78
C ALA A 242 25.22 11.77 14.22
N ASP A 243 24.32 11.26 15.06
CA ASP A 243 22.90 11.09 14.77
C ASP A 243 22.11 11.91 15.80
N ALA A 244 21.98 13.23 15.61
CA ALA A 244 21.41 14.12 16.64
C ALA A 244 19.89 13.98 16.84
N ARG A 245 19.18 13.30 15.93
CA ARG A 245 17.73 13.05 15.99
C ARG A 245 17.44 11.58 15.71
N ASP A 246 16.60 10.97 16.54
CA ASP A 246 16.01 9.67 16.22
C ASP A 246 14.59 9.85 15.67
N TYR A 247 14.22 9.05 14.68
CA TYR A 247 12.91 9.03 14.05
C TYR A 247 12.17 7.78 14.52
N ARG A 248 11.03 7.97 15.16
CA ARG A 248 10.21 6.87 15.69
C ARG A 248 8.82 6.92 15.09
N LEU A 249 8.27 5.76 14.74
CA LEU A 249 6.87 5.64 14.37
C LEU A 249 5.97 6.10 15.53
N THR A 250 4.97 6.89 15.18
CA THR A 250 3.86 7.25 16.08
C THR A 250 2.81 6.14 16.07
N ALA A 251 1.75 6.30 16.87
CA ALA A 251 0.58 5.41 16.76
C ALA A 251 -0.05 5.48 15.34
N LYS A 252 -0.14 6.68 14.76
CA LYS A 252 -0.58 6.90 13.37
C LYS A 252 0.29 6.16 12.36
N GLY A 253 1.62 6.22 12.52
CA GLY A 253 2.56 5.49 11.66
C GLY A 253 2.43 3.97 11.78
N LEU A 254 2.35 3.44 13.00
CA LEU A 254 2.17 2.00 13.24
C LEU A 254 0.81 1.50 12.72
N ALA A 255 -0.24 2.31 12.79
CA ALA A 255 -1.56 1.94 12.31
C ALA A 255 -1.63 1.77 10.78
N PHE A 256 -0.62 2.23 10.02
CA PHE A 256 -0.53 1.99 8.58
C PHE A 256 -0.02 0.59 8.22
N PHE A 257 0.48 -0.17 9.22
CA PHE A 257 1.03 -1.51 9.03
C PHE A 257 0.13 -2.49 8.25
N PRO A 258 -1.21 -2.55 8.44
CA PRO A 258 -2.06 -3.45 7.67
C PRO A 258 -1.90 -3.29 6.15
N ALA A 259 -1.79 -2.05 5.65
CA ALA A 259 -1.56 -1.80 4.23
C ALA A 259 -0.23 -2.42 3.76
N LEU A 260 0.85 -2.24 4.52
CA LEU A 260 2.16 -2.80 4.21
C LEU A 260 2.19 -4.33 4.32
N ALA A 261 1.47 -4.92 5.29
CA ALA A 261 1.34 -6.37 5.43
C ALA A 261 0.62 -6.99 4.22
N PHE A 262 -0.46 -6.37 3.71
CA PHE A 262 -1.12 -6.83 2.49
C PHE A 262 -0.27 -6.65 1.24
N ILE A 263 0.55 -5.59 1.15
CA ILE A 263 1.52 -5.44 0.06
C ILE A 263 2.56 -6.57 0.10
N ALA A 264 3.08 -6.88 1.30
CA ALA A 264 4.04 -7.96 1.49
C ALA A 264 3.45 -9.33 1.11
N GLU A 265 2.22 -9.64 1.54
CA GLU A 265 1.56 -10.90 1.14
C GLU A 265 1.26 -10.94 -0.36
N TRP A 266 0.76 -9.85 -0.95
CA TRP A 266 0.48 -9.80 -2.38
C TRP A 266 1.74 -9.93 -3.23
N SER A 267 2.88 -9.46 -2.71
CA SER A 267 4.17 -9.58 -3.37
C SER A 267 4.57 -11.02 -3.63
N ARG A 268 4.11 -11.96 -2.80
CA ARG A 268 4.40 -13.39 -2.95
C ARG A 268 3.99 -13.97 -4.29
N GLY A 269 2.98 -13.40 -4.95
CA GLY A 269 2.59 -13.82 -6.29
C GLY A 269 3.67 -13.54 -7.36
N PHE A 270 4.73 -12.78 -7.05
CA PHE A 270 5.90 -12.58 -7.91
C PHE A 270 7.11 -13.43 -7.51
N GLU A 271 6.97 -14.33 -6.53
CA GLU A 271 8.04 -15.25 -6.11
C GLU A 271 8.49 -16.11 -7.29
N VAL A 272 9.82 -16.19 -7.47
CA VAL A 272 10.46 -17.07 -8.46
C VAL A 272 10.82 -18.39 -7.78
N ALA A 273 10.51 -19.51 -8.42
CA ALA A 273 10.82 -20.83 -7.86
C ALA A 273 12.32 -20.96 -7.52
N GLY A 274 12.62 -21.35 -6.29
CA GLY A 274 13.99 -21.48 -5.78
C GLY A 274 14.60 -20.20 -5.21
N GLN A 275 13.86 -19.08 -5.18
CA GLN A 275 14.25 -17.86 -4.48
C GLN A 275 13.41 -17.69 -3.22
N GLU A 276 14.06 -17.63 -2.06
CA GLU A 276 13.39 -17.33 -0.80
C GLU A 276 13.02 -15.84 -0.72
N PRO A 277 11.88 -15.48 -0.10
CA PRO A 277 11.46 -14.09 0.03
C PRO A 277 12.36 -13.33 1.01
N ASP A 278 12.77 -12.12 0.63
CA ASP A 278 13.65 -11.25 1.42
C ASP A 278 13.10 -10.96 2.83
N ILE A 279 11.78 -10.80 2.95
CA ILE A 279 11.09 -10.47 4.20
C ILE A 279 9.92 -11.44 4.39
N THR A 280 9.92 -12.13 5.53
CA THR A 280 8.79 -12.94 5.98
C THR A 280 8.23 -12.40 7.29
N LEU A 281 6.92 -12.22 7.35
CA LEU A 281 6.23 -11.75 8.56
C LEU A 281 5.73 -12.95 9.36
N HIS A 282 5.98 -12.97 10.66
CA HIS A 282 5.50 -13.99 11.60
C HIS A 282 4.65 -13.35 12.69
N HIS A 283 3.48 -13.92 12.96
CA HIS A 283 2.69 -13.54 14.12
C HIS A 283 3.37 -14.10 15.37
N VAL A 284 3.75 -13.22 16.30
CA VAL A 284 4.54 -13.56 17.48
C VAL A 284 3.81 -14.59 18.35
N GLU A 285 2.51 -14.40 18.57
CA GLU A 285 1.76 -15.23 19.51
C GLU A 285 1.56 -16.67 19.00
N CYS A 286 1.25 -16.87 17.71
CA CYS A 286 1.02 -18.21 17.17
C CYS A 286 2.25 -18.82 16.47
N GLY A 287 3.34 -18.07 16.30
CA GLY A 287 4.58 -18.49 15.65
C GLY A 287 4.48 -18.69 14.12
N ASN A 288 3.27 -18.78 13.57
CA ASN A 288 3.06 -19.01 12.15
C ASN A 288 3.39 -17.76 11.32
N ARG A 289 3.73 -18.01 10.04
CA ARG A 289 3.78 -16.94 9.04
C ARG A 289 2.45 -16.19 9.02
N LEU A 290 2.53 -14.87 9.09
CA LEU A 290 1.37 -14.01 9.00
C LEU A 290 0.81 -14.06 7.58
N ARG A 291 -0.34 -14.72 7.41
CA ARG A 291 -1.22 -14.51 6.26
C ARG A 291 -2.23 -13.43 6.64
N PRO A 292 -2.08 -12.17 6.21
CA PRO A 292 -2.97 -11.10 6.64
C PRO A 292 -4.39 -11.33 6.11
N ILE A 293 -5.37 -11.12 6.98
CA ILE A 293 -6.80 -11.07 6.64
C ILE A 293 -7.44 -9.87 7.33
N LEU A 294 -8.58 -9.41 6.83
CA LEU A 294 -9.40 -8.42 7.55
C LEU A 294 -10.43 -9.17 8.37
N LEU A 295 -10.66 -8.73 9.61
CA LEU A 295 -11.67 -9.30 10.51
C LEU A 295 -12.79 -8.30 10.78
N CYS A 296 -13.98 -8.77 11.08
CA CYS A 296 -15.02 -7.96 11.69
C CYS A 296 -14.69 -7.76 13.17
N ASP A 297 -14.67 -6.52 13.65
CA ASP A 297 -14.44 -6.20 15.05
C ASP A 297 -15.62 -6.51 15.99
N HIS A 298 -16.78 -6.88 15.43
CA HIS A 298 -17.96 -7.29 16.20
C HIS A 298 -18.13 -8.81 16.29
N CYS A 299 -18.10 -9.52 15.16
CA CYS A 299 -18.35 -10.97 15.14
C CYS A 299 -17.07 -11.82 15.01
N GLY A 300 -15.91 -11.19 14.79
CA GLY A 300 -14.62 -11.89 14.63
C GLY A 300 -14.45 -12.66 13.32
N ARG A 301 -15.44 -12.69 12.43
CA ARG A 301 -15.35 -13.41 11.16
C ARG A 301 -14.48 -12.65 10.14
N PRO A 302 -13.80 -13.38 9.22
CA PRO A 302 -13.09 -12.75 8.11
C PRO A 302 -14.01 -11.91 7.21
N LEU A 303 -13.56 -10.72 6.84
CA LEU A 303 -14.25 -9.87 5.88
C LEU A 303 -13.82 -10.24 4.47
N LEU A 304 -14.81 -10.51 3.62
CA LEU A 304 -14.64 -10.72 2.19
C LEU A 304 -15.24 -9.52 1.46
N ARG A 305 -14.72 -9.21 0.27
CA ARG A 305 -15.25 -8.13 -0.58
C ARG A 305 -16.76 -8.21 -0.80
N LYS A 306 -17.31 -9.43 -0.89
CA LYS A 306 -18.75 -9.66 -1.12
C LYS A 306 -19.58 -9.66 0.16
N SER A 307 -18.95 -9.70 1.34
CA SER A 307 -19.64 -9.70 2.63
C SER A 307 -19.66 -8.32 3.27
N VAL A 308 -19.26 -7.26 2.57
CA VAL A 308 -19.29 -5.90 3.12
C VAL A 308 -19.85 -4.90 2.12
N GLN A 309 -20.34 -3.77 2.63
CA GLN A 309 -20.79 -2.63 1.84
C GLN A 309 -20.43 -1.32 2.52
N PHE A 310 -20.25 -0.24 1.74
CA PHE A 310 -20.14 1.10 2.31
C PHE A 310 -21.54 1.67 2.57
N GLY A 311 -21.80 2.12 3.79
CA GLY A 311 -23.05 2.77 4.17
C GLY A 311 -23.29 4.04 3.34
N GLY A 312 -24.53 4.25 2.90
CA GLY A 312 -24.90 5.43 2.09
C GLY A 312 -24.43 5.39 0.63
N VAL A 313 -23.67 4.38 0.21
CA VAL A 313 -23.28 4.18 -1.19
C VAL A 313 -24.16 3.09 -1.80
N PRO A 314 -25.00 3.40 -2.82
CA PRO A 314 -25.82 2.39 -3.47
C PRO A 314 -24.95 1.25 -4.01
N SER A 315 -25.34 0.00 -3.74
CA SER A 315 -24.70 -1.15 -4.37
C SER A 315 -24.74 -0.98 -5.91
N PRO A 316 -23.62 -1.08 -6.63
CA PRO A 316 -23.65 -1.03 -8.09
C PRO A 316 -24.54 -2.17 -8.59
N LYS A 317 -25.54 -1.83 -9.42
CA LYS A 317 -26.49 -2.81 -9.98
C LYS A 317 -25.71 -3.96 -10.62
N ARG A 318 -26.16 -5.20 -10.31
CA ARG A 318 -25.51 -6.46 -10.70
C ARG A 318 -25.35 -6.60 -12.21
#